data_AF-A0A1A9AHQ4-F1
#
_entry.id   AF-A0A1A9AHQ4-F1
#
_cell.length_a   1.000
_cell.length_b   1.000
_cell.length_c   1.000
_cell.angle_alpha   90.00
_cell.angle_beta   90.00
_cell.angle_gamma   90.00
#
_symmetry.space_group_name_H-M   'P 1'
#
loop_
_entity.id
_entity.type
_entity.pdbx_description
1 polymer ?
#
loop_
_entity_poly.entity_id
_entity_poly.type
_entity_poly.pdbx_seq_one_letter_code
_entity_poly.pdbx_strand_id
1 'polypeptide(L)'
;MDTYDYSKLILTSNRCYTKLDTLHMMDGEDEECKKLETSTGEYTDASLLCMRLKGNLKNYDALDFFEKMKDYKCKYLSLWVHDRLSKLKGVDEITMKSTLFGIWGESKNFEKCSSSDFGSYLNSADYIKEKNLYDYALNYEDLENRYRKTDIIPCTTKIAEYIRKSKELYNLDIISIIISSRNTLCRCLF
;
A
#
# COMPACT_ATOMS: atom_id res chain seq x y z
N MET A 1 -3.32 24.36 -13.33
CA MET A 1 -4.49 23.48 -13.12
C MET A 1 -3.97 22.07 -13.20
N ASP A 2 -3.56 21.55 -12.04
CA ASP A 2 -2.83 20.29 -11.97
C ASP A 2 -3.73 19.16 -12.44
N THR A 3 -3.28 18.49 -13.49
CA THR A 3 -3.85 17.23 -13.94
C THR A 3 -3.71 16.25 -12.79
N TYR A 4 -4.78 16.10 -11.98
CA TYR A 4 -4.93 14.96 -11.09
C TYR A 4 -4.54 13.73 -11.91
N ASP A 5 -3.49 13.04 -11.51
CA ASP A 5 -3.02 11.83 -12.18
C ASP A 5 -4.12 10.78 -12.00
N TYR A 6 -5.11 10.79 -12.90
CA TYR A 6 -6.23 9.86 -12.95
C TYR A 6 -5.73 8.43 -12.87
N SER A 7 -4.53 8.17 -13.37
CA SER A 7 -3.90 6.86 -13.34
C SER A 7 -3.42 6.41 -11.96
N LYS A 8 -3.21 7.33 -11.00
CA LYS A 8 -2.95 7.01 -9.58
C LYS A 8 -4.23 6.56 -8.88
N LEU A 9 -5.42 6.94 -9.35
CA LEU A 9 -6.72 6.60 -8.77
C LEU A 9 -7.38 5.34 -9.35
N ILE A 10 -6.80 4.72 -10.39
CA ILE A 10 -7.39 3.52 -11.02
C ILE A 10 -7.19 2.26 -10.15
N LEU A 11 -6.10 2.17 -9.38
CA LEU A 11 -5.80 0.97 -8.59
C LEU A 11 -6.36 1.09 -7.15
N THR A 12 -7.11 0.08 -6.72
CA THR A 12 -7.62 -0.07 -5.35
C THR A 12 -6.50 0.04 -4.30
N SER A 13 -5.32 -0.52 -4.56
CA SER A 13 -4.15 -0.43 -3.65
C SER A 13 -3.72 1.01 -3.40
N ASN A 14 -3.65 1.84 -4.44
CA ASN A 14 -3.33 3.27 -4.30
C ASN A 14 -4.40 4.01 -3.48
N ARG A 15 -5.68 3.68 -3.68
CA ARG A 15 -6.79 4.24 -2.90
C ARG A 15 -6.67 3.86 -1.43
N CYS A 16 -6.34 2.60 -1.13
CA CYS A 16 -6.15 2.13 0.24
C CYS A 16 -4.96 2.81 0.92
N TYR A 17 -3.82 2.94 0.24
CA TYR A 17 -2.65 3.65 0.80
C TYR A 17 -2.92 5.15 1.00
N THR A 18 -3.73 5.77 0.13
CA THR A 18 -4.16 7.17 0.31
C THR A 18 -5.07 7.31 1.54
N LYS A 19 -5.93 6.32 1.81
CA LYS A 19 -6.74 6.29 3.03
C LYS A 19 -5.86 6.17 4.27
N LEU A 20 -4.82 5.32 4.24
CA LEU A 20 -3.85 5.23 5.35
C LEU A 20 -3.11 6.55 5.60
N ASP A 21 -2.88 7.37 4.58
CA ASP A 21 -2.23 8.68 4.75
C ASP A 21 -3.14 9.75 5.40
N THR A 22 -4.46 9.60 5.30
CA THR A 22 -5.39 10.71 5.56
C THR A 22 -6.44 10.42 6.61
N LEU A 23 -6.97 9.19 6.67
CA LEU A 23 -8.20 8.88 7.41
C LEU A 23 -8.08 9.11 8.92
N HIS A 24 -6.96 8.71 9.51
CA HIS A 24 -6.74 8.74 10.96
C HIS A 24 -5.54 9.58 11.37
N MET A 25 -5.03 10.43 10.48
CA MET A 25 -3.81 11.21 10.73
C MET A 25 -3.91 12.05 12.02
N MET A 26 -5.06 12.71 12.24
CA MET A 26 -5.28 13.56 13.42
C MET A 26 -5.35 12.78 14.73
N ASP A 27 -5.72 11.49 14.68
CA ASP A 27 -5.83 10.64 15.86
C ASP A 27 -4.48 10.16 16.40
N GLY A 28 -3.41 10.39 15.63
CA GLY A 28 -2.05 9.99 15.95
C GLY A 28 -1.13 11.13 16.35
N GLU A 29 -1.66 12.33 16.62
CA GLU A 29 -0.86 13.41 17.20
C GLU A 29 -0.22 12.95 18.51
N ASP A 30 1.10 13.09 18.60
CA ASP A 30 1.88 12.52 19.69
C ASP A 30 3.23 13.22 19.87
N GLU A 31 3.64 13.39 21.12
CA GLU A 31 4.89 14.08 21.48
C GLU A 31 6.13 13.35 20.94
N GLU A 32 6.13 12.02 20.77
CA GLU A 32 7.26 11.33 20.15
C GLU A 32 7.35 11.58 18.64
N CYS A 33 6.21 11.70 17.97
CA CYS A 33 6.17 12.10 16.57
C CYS A 33 6.58 13.56 16.38
N LYS A 34 6.27 14.45 17.34
CA LYS A 34 6.70 15.85 17.32
C LYS A 34 8.22 16.01 17.45
N LYS A 35 8.91 15.08 18.11
CA LYS A 35 10.39 15.06 18.16
C LYS A 35 11.04 14.88 16.79
N LEU A 36 10.30 14.41 15.78
CA LEU A 36 10.75 14.29 14.39
C LEU A 36 10.52 15.57 13.58
N GLU A 37 9.94 16.61 14.16
CA GLU A 37 9.75 17.92 13.52
C GLU A 37 11.07 18.67 13.34
N THR A 38 11.02 19.69 12.50
CA THR A 38 12.10 20.68 12.42
C THR A 38 11.94 21.70 13.55
N SER A 39 13.03 22.43 13.85
CA SER A 39 13.03 23.50 14.84
C SER A 39 12.04 24.64 14.54
N THR A 40 11.44 24.68 13.34
CA THR A 40 10.46 25.69 12.93
C THR A 40 9.01 25.34 13.29
N GLY A 41 8.77 24.18 13.94
CA GLY A 41 7.41 23.73 14.30
C GLY A 41 6.56 23.27 13.12
N GLU A 42 7.19 23.06 11.97
CA GLU A 42 6.55 22.46 10.79
C GLU A 42 6.71 20.94 10.82
N TYR A 43 5.60 20.24 10.59
CA TYR A 43 5.57 18.79 10.45
C TYR A 43 6.44 18.32 9.29
N THR A 44 7.47 17.53 9.58
CA THR A 44 8.27 16.84 8.57
C THR A 44 7.53 15.63 8.03
N ASP A 45 7.92 15.13 6.85
CA ASP A 45 7.40 13.86 6.32
C ASP A 45 7.59 12.68 7.30
N ALA A 46 8.67 12.71 8.11
CA ALA A 46 8.90 11.73 9.18
C ALA A 46 7.87 11.85 10.31
N SER A 47 7.65 13.07 10.81
CA SER A 47 6.63 13.34 11.82
C SER A 47 5.24 12.95 11.31
N LEU A 48 4.92 13.28 10.05
CA LEU A 48 3.67 12.89 9.40
C LEU A 48 3.51 11.37 9.30
N LEU A 49 4.54 10.63 8.89
CA LEU A 49 4.49 9.17 8.82
C LEU A 49 4.26 8.56 10.21
N CYS A 50 4.95 9.07 11.21
CA CYS A 50 4.80 8.66 12.61
C CYS A 50 3.35 8.85 13.10
N MET A 51 2.78 10.04 12.91
CA MET A 51 1.40 10.32 13.33
C MET A 51 0.38 9.47 12.55
N ARG A 52 0.53 9.34 11.23
CA ARG A 52 -0.34 8.49 10.41
C ARG A 52 -0.31 7.03 10.89
N LEU A 53 0.87 6.50 11.20
CA LEU A 53 0.98 5.14 11.72
C LEU A 53 0.24 5.00 13.04
N LYS A 54 0.51 5.89 14.00
CA LYS A 54 -0.14 5.86 15.32
C LYS A 54 -1.67 5.95 15.21
N GLY A 55 -2.16 6.85 14.37
CA GLY A 55 -3.59 7.01 14.12
C GLY A 55 -4.24 5.78 13.50
N ASN A 56 -3.60 5.16 12.51
CA ASN A 56 -4.07 3.91 11.90
C ASN A 56 -4.06 2.76 12.91
N LEU A 57 -3.04 2.64 13.76
CA LEU A 57 -2.96 1.62 14.80
C LEU A 57 -4.04 1.80 15.87
N LYS A 58 -4.34 3.05 16.27
CA LYS A 58 -5.43 3.36 17.22
C LYS A 58 -6.80 2.98 16.66
N ASN A 59 -6.99 3.12 15.35
CA ASN A 59 -8.23 2.83 14.64
C ASN A 59 -8.17 1.54 13.80
N TYR A 60 -7.32 0.58 14.19
CA TYR A 60 -7.04 -0.62 13.38
C TYR A 60 -8.29 -1.40 12.97
N ASP A 61 -9.24 -1.57 13.89
CA ASP A 61 -10.48 -2.30 13.63
C ASP A 61 -11.33 -1.63 12.54
N ALA A 62 -11.25 -0.29 12.42
CA ALA A 62 -11.94 0.52 11.41
C ALA A 62 -11.25 0.54 10.04
N LEU A 63 -10.09 -0.11 9.86
CA LEU A 63 -9.39 -0.19 8.57
C LEU A 63 -10.02 -1.22 7.61
N ASP A 64 -11.34 -1.22 7.44
CA ASP A 64 -12.11 -2.20 6.65
C ASP A 64 -12.07 -1.97 5.13
N PHE A 65 -11.39 -0.92 4.68
CA PHE A 65 -11.34 -0.50 3.29
C PHE A 65 -10.44 -1.35 2.38
N PHE A 66 -9.87 -2.45 2.88
CA PHE A 66 -9.18 -3.46 2.06
C PHE A 66 -10.12 -4.51 1.44
N GLU A 67 -11.43 -4.26 1.47
CA GLU A 67 -12.46 -5.08 0.82
C GLU A 67 -12.35 -6.57 1.22
N LYS A 68 -12.22 -7.49 0.26
CA LYS A 68 -12.07 -8.93 0.50
C LYS A 68 -10.77 -9.29 1.22
N MET A 69 -9.82 -8.36 1.31
CA MET A 69 -8.50 -8.56 1.91
C MET A 69 -8.42 -7.97 3.33
N LYS A 70 -9.56 -7.69 3.97
CA LYS A 70 -9.65 -7.14 5.33
C LYS A 70 -8.91 -7.95 6.40
N ASP A 71 -8.76 -9.26 6.21
CA ASP A 71 -8.06 -10.13 7.17
C ASP A 71 -6.53 -9.95 7.09
N TYR A 72 -6.04 -9.29 6.02
CA TYR A 72 -4.63 -8.95 5.79
C TYR A 72 -4.32 -7.47 6.09
N LYS A 73 -5.19 -6.75 6.80
CA LYS A 73 -5.02 -5.33 7.20
C LYS A 73 -3.62 -5.05 7.75
N CYS A 74 -3.12 -5.89 8.66
CA CYS A 74 -1.79 -5.72 9.24
C CYS A 74 -0.69 -5.75 8.18
N LYS A 75 -0.79 -6.68 7.23
CA LYS A 75 0.17 -6.81 6.15
C LYS A 75 0.19 -5.59 5.25
N TYR A 76 -0.98 -5.07 4.88
CA TYR A 76 -1.06 -3.82 4.12
C TYR A 76 -0.54 -2.61 4.89
N LEU A 77 -0.83 -2.52 6.19
CA LEU A 77 -0.29 -1.46 7.04
C LEU A 77 1.25 -1.51 7.05
N SER A 78 1.82 -2.71 7.24
CA SER A 78 3.26 -2.94 7.24
C SER A 78 3.92 -2.57 5.89
N LEU A 79 3.31 -3.01 4.77
CA LEU A 79 3.76 -2.66 3.42
C LEU A 79 3.69 -1.15 3.13
N TRP A 80 2.64 -0.49 3.62
CA TRP A 80 2.46 0.96 3.49
C TRP A 80 3.51 1.73 4.30
N VAL A 81 3.79 1.34 5.54
CA VAL A 81 4.83 2.01 6.34
C VAL A 81 6.18 1.92 5.62
N HIS A 82 6.55 0.75 5.12
CA HIS A 82 7.79 0.59 4.38
C HIS A 82 7.80 1.41 3.08
N ASP A 83 6.67 1.48 2.36
CA ASP A 83 6.57 2.29 1.13
C ASP A 83 6.84 3.77 1.42
N ARG A 84 6.27 4.30 2.50
CA ARG A 84 6.47 5.70 2.92
C ARG A 84 7.87 5.93 3.46
N LEU A 85 8.38 5.03 4.30
CA LEU A 85 9.74 5.08 4.85
C LEU A 85 10.78 5.15 3.74
N SER A 86 10.65 4.34 2.68
CA SER A 86 11.57 4.32 1.53
C SER A 86 11.64 5.64 0.74
N LYS A 87 10.66 6.53 0.94
CA LYS A 87 10.55 7.83 0.25
C LYS A 87 10.98 9.00 1.11
N LEU A 88 11.21 8.78 2.42
CA LEU A 88 11.70 9.82 3.31
C LEU A 88 13.11 10.25 2.92
N LYS A 89 13.40 11.54 3.09
CA LYS A 89 14.71 12.14 2.84
C LYS A 89 15.15 12.93 4.06
N GLY A 90 16.45 12.94 4.33
CA GLY A 90 17.04 13.80 5.37
C GLY A 90 16.74 13.37 6.81
N VAL A 91 16.31 12.12 7.02
CA VAL A 91 16.01 11.55 8.34
C VAL A 91 16.89 10.32 8.54
N ASP A 92 17.45 10.18 9.73
CA ASP A 92 18.22 8.99 10.11
C ASP A 92 17.33 7.75 10.12
N GLU A 93 17.69 6.76 9.29
CA GLU A 93 16.88 5.56 9.06
C GLU A 93 16.71 4.74 10.34
N ILE A 94 17.76 4.66 11.18
CA ILE A 94 17.76 3.91 12.44
C ILE A 94 16.79 4.55 13.42
N THR A 95 16.87 5.87 13.58
CA THR A 95 15.98 6.66 14.44
C THR A 95 14.53 6.50 13.98
N MET A 96 14.27 6.67 12.67
CA MET A 96 12.92 6.54 12.13
C MET A 96 12.34 5.15 12.36
N LYS A 97 13.10 4.09 12.06
CA LYS A 97 12.66 2.71 12.32
C LYS A 97 12.38 2.50 13.80
N SER A 98 13.27 2.94 14.68
CA SER A 98 13.12 2.79 16.13
C SER A 98 11.84 3.46 16.64
N THR A 99 11.54 4.68 16.19
CA THR A 99 10.29 5.37 16.56
C THR A 99 9.06 4.64 16.05
N LEU A 100 9.03 4.21 14.79
CA LEU A 100 7.89 3.48 14.22
C LEU A 100 7.67 2.13 14.93
N PHE A 101 8.75 1.41 15.26
CA PHE A 101 8.68 0.16 16.01
C PHE A 101 8.20 0.37 17.44
N GLY A 102 8.61 1.45 18.12
CA GLY A 102 8.12 1.82 19.45
C GLY A 102 6.60 2.01 19.45
N ILE A 103 6.10 2.87 18.58
CA ILE A 103 4.66 3.15 18.42
C ILE A 103 3.87 1.88 18.11
N TRP A 104 4.42 1.02 17.26
CA TRP A 104 3.79 -0.23 16.92
C TRP A 104 3.76 -1.21 18.10
N GLY A 105 4.87 -1.34 18.82
CA GLY A 105 5.02 -2.20 20.01
C GLY A 105 4.08 -1.81 21.14
N GLU A 106 3.83 -0.52 21.31
CA GLU A 106 2.92 0.03 22.32
C GLU A 106 1.44 -0.04 21.91
N SER A 107 1.15 -0.36 20.65
CA SER A 107 -0.21 -0.46 20.17
C SER A 107 -0.96 -1.58 20.87
N LYS A 108 -2.19 -1.29 21.31
CA LYS A 108 -3.14 -2.33 21.79
C LYS A 108 -3.45 -3.39 20.73
N ASN A 109 -3.14 -3.11 19.47
CA ASN A 109 -3.30 -4.03 18.35
C ASN A 109 -2.01 -4.80 18.01
N PHE A 110 -0.96 -4.73 18.84
CA PHE A 110 0.29 -5.47 18.64
C PHE A 110 0.06 -6.98 18.50
N GLU A 111 -0.85 -7.57 19.29
CA GLU A 111 -1.18 -8.99 19.18
C GLU A 111 -1.94 -9.33 17.88
N LYS A 112 -2.74 -8.40 17.37
CA LYS A 112 -3.47 -8.56 16.10
C LYS A 112 -2.58 -8.30 14.89
N CYS A 113 -1.47 -7.59 15.10
CA CYS A 113 -0.63 -7.05 14.07
C CYS A 113 0.82 -7.08 14.57
N SER A 114 1.43 -8.26 14.53
CA SER A 114 2.72 -8.52 15.17
C SER A 114 3.85 -7.75 14.50
N SER A 115 4.84 -7.30 15.27
CA SER A 115 6.08 -6.70 14.72
C SER A 115 6.87 -7.65 13.79
N SER A 116 6.62 -8.96 13.86
CA SER A 116 7.20 -9.93 12.91
C SER A 116 6.79 -9.65 11.46
N ASP A 117 5.59 -9.10 11.23
CA ASP A 117 5.13 -8.66 9.91
C ASP A 117 5.90 -7.43 9.39
N PHE A 118 6.58 -6.71 10.28
CA PHE A 118 7.36 -5.50 9.97
C PHE A 118 8.85 -5.81 9.83
N GLY A 119 9.38 -6.72 10.66
CA GLY A 119 10.78 -7.17 10.60
C GLY A 119 11.14 -7.94 9.32
N SER A 120 10.14 -8.39 8.55
CA SER A 120 10.34 -9.16 7.32
C SER A 120 10.99 -8.38 6.16
N TYR A 121 11.05 -7.05 6.20
CA TYR A 121 11.53 -6.23 5.08
C TYR A 121 13.00 -5.83 5.14
N LEU A 122 13.84 -6.61 5.81
CA LEU A 122 15.29 -6.40 5.85
C LEU A 122 15.99 -6.62 4.49
N ASN A 123 15.23 -6.94 3.42
CA ASN A 123 15.68 -6.94 2.04
C ASN A 123 14.69 -6.20 1.13
N SER A 124 15.17 -5.17 0.41
CA SER A 124 14.34 -4.35 -0.47
C SER A 124 13.73 -5.15 -1.63
N ALA A 125 14.39 -6.20 -2.11
CA ALA A 125 13.88 -7.02 -3.22
C ALA A 125 12.67 -7.87 -2.79
N ASP A 126 12.75 -8.48 -1.60
CA ASP A 126 11.66 -9.30 -1.05
C ASP A 126 10.46 -8.43 -0.70
N TYR A 127 10.70 -7.24 -0.13
CA TYR A 127 9.67 -6.22 0.06
C TYR A 127 8.97 -5.85 -1.25
N ILE A 128 9.73 -5.51 -2.30
CA ILE A 128 9.14 -5.11 -3.59
C ILE A 128 8.26 -6.23 -4.16
N LYS A 129 8.76 -7.47 -4.10
CA LYS A 129 7.99 -8.64 -4.54
C LYS A 129 6.73 -8.81 -3.71
N GLU A 130 6.83 -8.80 -2.40
CA GLU A 130 5.65 -8.97 -1.55
C GLU A 130 4.63 -7.85 -1.71
N LYS A 131 5.08 -6.59 -1.74
CA LYS A 131 4.23 -5.44 -2.01
C LYS A 131 3.46 -5.57 -3.31
N ASN A 132 4.15 -5.93 -4.39
CA ASN A 132 3.53 -6.10 -5.70
C ASN A 132 2.47 -7.21 -5.69
N LEU A 133 2.64 -8.26 -4.87
CA LEU A 133 1.71 -9.38 -4.78
C LEU A 133 0.41 -8.94 -4.11
N TYR A 134 0.55 -8.31 -2.95
CA TYR A 134 -0.58 -7.80 -2.17
C TYR A 134 -1.32 -6.69 -2.92
N ASP A 135 -0.59 -5.78 -3.58
CA ASP A 135 -1.22 -4.77 -4.44
C ASP A 135 -2.00 -5.41 -5.59
N TYR A 136 -1.43 -6.42 -6.25
CA TYR A 136 -2.13 -7.14 -7.32
C TYR A 136 -3.37 -7.87 -6.82
N ALA A 137 -3.29 -8.56 -5.69
CA ALA A 137 -4.42 -9.23 -5.07
C ALA A 137 -5.56 -8.25 -4.75
N LEU A 138 -5.23 -7.08 -4.19
CA LEU A 138 -6.20 -6.03 -3.86
C LEU A 138 -6.80 -5.35 -5.10
N ASN A 139 -6.04 -5.26 -6.19
CA ASN A 139 -6.49 -4.67 -7.45
C ASN A 139 -7.28 -5.65 -8.33
N TYR A 140 -7.14 -6.96 -8.11
CA TYR A 140 -7.60 -7.98 -9.04
C TYR A 140 -9.10 -7.88 -9.38
N GLU A 141 -9.96 -7.73 -8.37
CA GLU A 141 -11.41 -7.71 -8.59
C GLU A 141 -11.86 -6.49 -9.41
N ASP A 142 -11.35 -5.30 -9.07
CA ASP A 142 -11.67 -4.07 -9.80
C ASP A 142 -11.16 -4.14 -11.24
N LEU A 143 -9.94 -4.66 -11.44
CA LEU A 143 -9.36 -4.88 -12.78
C LEU A 143 -10.17 -5.91 -13.59
N GLU A 144 -10.57 -7.03 -12.98
CA GLU A 144 -11.38 -8.05 -13.63
C GLU A 144 -12.76 -7.49 -14.02
N ASN A 145 -13.42 -6.76 -13.13
CA ASN A 145 -14.72 -6.17 -13.41
C ASN A 145 -14.67 -5.13 -14.53
N ARG A 146 -13.64 -4.26 -14.54
CA ARG A 146 -13.50 -3.16 -15.51
C ARG A 146 -13.02 -3.58 -16.89
N TYR A 147 -12.15 -4.59 -16.96
CA TYR A 147 -11.43 -4.90 -18.20
C TYR A 147 -11.71 -6.30 -18.76
N ARG A 148 -12.34 -7.18 -17.96
CA ARG A 148 -12.77 -8.52 -18.41
C ARG A 148 -14.29 -8.63 -18.53
N LYS A 149 -15.04 -8.12 -17.55
CA LYS A 149 -16.51 -8.27 -17.51
C LYS A 149 -17.27 -7.13 -18.18
N THR A 150 -16.67 -5.95 -18.29
CA THR A 150 -17.28 -4.78 -18.93
C THR A 150 -16.41 -4.30 -20.09
N ASP A 151 -16.97 -4.14 -21.28
CA ASP A 151 -16.27 -3.61 -22.47
C ASP A 151 -16.41 -2.07 -22.56
N ILE A 152 -16.69 -1.40 -21.44
CA ILE A 152 -17.07 0.03 -21.41
C ILE A 152 -15.83 0.93 -21.28
N ILE A 153 -14.78 0.47 -20.59
CA ILE A 153 -13.60 1.30 -20.29
C ILE A 153 -12.38 0.78 -21.06
N PRO A 154 -11.79 1.57 -21.97
CA PRO A 154 -10.57 1.19 -22.68
C PRO A 154 -9.39 0.95 -21.71
N CYS A 155 -8.64 -0.12 -21.95
CA CYS A 155 -7.39 -0.42 -21.25
C CYS A 155 -6.32 0.62 -21.63
N THR A 156 -5.74 1.30 -20.63
CA THR A 156 -4.62 2.24 -20.88
C THR A 156 -3.29 1.51 -20.90
N THR A 157 -2.27 2.06 -21.59
CA THR A 157 -0.92 1.48 -21.63
C THR A 157 -0.36 1.23 -20.23
N LYS A 158 -0.59 2.14 -19.28
CA LYS A 158 -0.10 2.01 -17.90
C LYS A 158 -0.74 0.81 -17.16
N ILE A 159 -2.04 0.55 -17.39
CA ILE A 159 -2.73 -0.60 -16.79
C ILE A 159 -2.29 -1.90 -17.46
N ALA A 160 -2.14 -1.92 -18.79
CA ALA A 160 -1.62 -3.08 -19.50
C ALA A 160 -0.21 -3.46 -19.02
N GLU A 161 0.68 -2.48 -18.83
CA GLU A 161 2.01 -2.70 -18.28
C GLU A 161 1.99 -3.22 -16.84
N TYR A 162 1.11 -2.67 -16.00
CA TYR A 162 0.93 -3.13 -14.63
C TYR A 162 0.50 -4.61 -14.58
N ILE A 163 -0.51 -4.99 -15.38
CA ILE A 163 -1.00 -6.38 -15.45
C ILE A 163 0.11 -7.31 -15.97
N ARG A 164 0.80 -6.92 -17.05
CA ARG A 164 1.91 -7.71 -17.62
C ARG A 164 3.01 -7.97 -16.59
N LYS A 165 3.50 -6.92 -15.93
CA LYS A 165 4.55 -7.05 -14.89
C LYS A 165 4.09 -7.93 -13.73
N SER A 166 2.83 -7.81 -13.32
CA SER A 166 2.27 -8.65 -12.25
C SER A 166 2.23 -10.13 -12.65
N LYS A 167 1.86 -10.44 -13.90
CA LYS A 167 1.88 -11.81 -14.44
C LYS A 167 3.29 -12.41 -14.48
N GLU A 168 4.27 -11.64 -14.98
CA GLU A 168 5.68 -12.05 -15.05
C GLU A 168 6.26 -12.33 -13.66
N LEU A 169 5.94 -11.48 -12.67
CA LEU A 169 6.47 -11.61 -11.30
C LEU A 169 5.98 -12.86 -10.55
N TYR A 170 4.76 -13.32 -10.82
CA TYR A 170 4.15 -14.44 -10.08
C TYR A 170 3.99 -15.71 -10.91
N ASN A 171 4.55 -15.75 -12.12
CA ASN A 171 4.45 -16.88 -13.04
C ASN A 171 3.01 -17.42 -13.12
N LEU A 172 2.04 -16.50 -13.27
CA LEU A 172 0.60 -16.79 -13.28
C LEU A 172 0.18 -17.61 -14.51
N ASP A 173 1.13 -18.01 -15.35
CA ASP A 173 0.95 -18.79 -16.57
C ASP A 173 0.30 -20.17 -16.31
N ILE A 174 0.34 -20.72 -15.10
CA ILE A 174 -0.41 -21.95 -14.77
C ILE A 174 -1.94 -21.72 -14.76
N ILE A 175 -2.41 -20.48 -14.56
CA ILE A 175 -3.84 -20.14 -14.69
C ILE A 175 -4.21 -19.82 -16.15
N SER A 176 -3.23 -19.52 -17.01
CA SER A 176 -3.45 -19.22 -18.44
C SER A 176 -3.95 -20.43 -19.25
N ILE A 177 -3.80 -21.66 -18.73
CA ILE A 177 -4.33 -22.89 -19.35
C ILE A 177 -5.88 -22.91 -19.38
N ILE A 178 -6.56 -22.03 -18.64
CA ILE A 178 -8.03 -21.93 -18.64
C ILE A 178 -8.57 -20.96 -19.72
N ILE A 179 -7.74 -20.08 -20.31
CA ILE A 179 -8.24 -18.93 -21.10
C ILE A 179 -7.80 -19.02 -22.57
N SER A 180 -8.55 -19.80 -23.35
CA SER A 180 -8.54 -19.75 -24.81
C SER A 180 -9.82 -19.09 -25.31
N SER A 181 -9.74 -17.89 -25.94
CA SER A 181 -10.20 -17.65 -27.33
C SER A 181 -10.52 -16.17 -27.70
N ARG A 182 -9.85 -15.73 -28.77
CA ARG A 182 -10.20 -14.77 -29.86
C ARG A 182 -9.98 -13.23 -29.72
N ASN A 183 -9.11 -12.79 -30.64
CA ASN A 183 -8.83 -11.47 -31.23
C ASN A 183 -10.00 -10.46 -31.23
N THR A 184 -9.77 -9.15 -31.04
CA THR A 184 -8.74 -8.28 -31.69
C THR A 184 -8.30 -7.15 -30.74
N LEU A 185 -6.97 -6.93 -30.62
CA LEU A 185 -6.29 -5.90 -29.81
C LEU A 185 -6.57 -5.94 -28.29
N CYS A 186 -5.68 -6.60 -27.54
CA CYS A 186 -5.37 -6.28 -26.14
C CYS A 186 -6.57 -6.03 -25.20
N ARG A 187 -7.38 -7.05 -24.88
CA ARG A 187 -8.27 -7.04 -23.70
C ARG A 187 -7.45 -7.15 -22.40
N CYS A 188 -6.65 -6.12 -22.11
CA CYS A 188 -5.74 -5.93 -20.97
C CYS A 188 -4.77 -7.11 -20.61
N LEU A 189 -4.61 -8.10 -21.50
CA LEU A 189 -3.92 -9.38 -21.25
C LEU A 189 -4.58 -10.18 -20.10
N PHE A 190 -5.87 -10.49 -20.22
CA PHE A 190 -6.43 -11.75 -19.72
C PHE A 190 -6.43 -12.80 -20.82
#